data_AF-A0A4Q3ELL5-F1
#
_entry.id   AF-A0A4Q3ELL5-F1
#
_cell.length_a   1.000
_cell.length_b   1.000
_cell.length_c   1.000
_cell.angle_alpha   90.00
_cell.angle_beta   90.00
_cell.angle_gamma   90.00
#
_symmetry.space_group_name_H-M   'P 1'
#
loop_
_entity.id
_entity.type
_entity.pdbx_description
1 polymer ?
#
loop_
_entity_poly.entity_id
_entity_poly.type
_entity_poly.pdbx_seq_one_letter_code
_entity_poly.pdbx_strand_id
1 'polypeptide(L)'
;AASMGINPFNAINYGPIINIILFIFLAPIIGMLIGMAINILIMNICKRARPSVAETWFKRLQLVSSGALSFAHGGNDAQKVMGIIYVALVASKVITNDTKMPEWIPFACYSAIAAGTMSGGWKIVKTMGTKITKVTPLEGVSAETAGAITLFVTEHFGIPVSTTHTITGSIIGVGLTKRVSAVRWGVTINLIWAWVLTIPISAVVAAIVFLIVKHF
;
A
#
# COMPACT_ATOMS: atom_id res chain seq x y z
N ALA A 1 -24.11 17.69 -0.46
CA ALA A 1 -24.84 16.40 -0.51
C ALA A 1 -26.32 16.56 -0.15
N ALA A 2 -26.71 16.76 1.11
CA ALA A 2 -28.14 16.85 1.50
C ALA A 2 -28.92 18.07 0.94
N SER A 3 -28.25 19.16 0.54
CA SER A 3 -28.89 20.36 -0.02
C SER A 3 -28.80 20.46 -1.55
N MET A 4 -28.24 19.46 -2.25
CA MET A 4 -28.14 19.45 -3.72
C MET A 4 -29.22 18.59 -4.39
N GLY A 5 -30.18 18.03 -3.63
CA GLY A 5 -31.22 17.14 -4.17
C GLY A 5 -30.73 15.80 -4.71
N ILE A 6 -29.42 15.54 -4.66
CA ILE A 6 -28.81 14.27 -5.08
C ILE A 6 -28.90 13.31 -3.90
N ASN A 7 -29.66 12.24 -4.08
CA ASN A 7 -29.70 11.12 -3.14
C ASN A 7 -28.25 10.70 -2.82
N PRO A 8 -27.80 10.60 -1.55
CA PRO A 8 -26.40 10.31 -1.22
C PRO A 8 -25.88 9.05 -1.92
N PHE A 9 -26.77 8.08 -2.13
CA PHE A 9 -26.51 6.84 -2.85
C PHE A 9 -26.28 7.04 -4.36
N ASN A 10 -26.77 8.12 -4.96
CA ASN A 10 -26.57 8.46 -6.38
C ASN A 10 -25.27 9.24 -6.61
N ALA A 11 -24.67 9.82 -5.56
CA ALA A 11 -23.36 10.47 -5.64
C ALA A 11 -22.20 9.45 -5.63
N ILE A 12 -22.49 8.19 -5.35
CA ILE A 12 -21.52 7.10 -5.21
C ILE A 12 -21.36 6.41 -6.56
N ASN A 13 -20.15 6.42 -7.12
CA ASN A 13 -19.84 5.60 -8.29
C ASN A 13 -19.51 4.17 -7.86
N TYR A 14 -20.51 3.28 -7.90
CA TYR A 14 -20.39 1.90 -7.43
C TYR A 14 -19.33 1.09 -8.16
N GLY A 15 -19.07 1.33 -9.45
CA GLY A 15 -18.13 0.52 -10.25
C GLY A 15 -16.71 0.53 -9.68
N PRO A 16 -16.04 1.70 -9.60
CA PRO A 16 -14.71 1.83 -8.99
C PRO A 16 -14.68 1.39 -7.52
N ILE A 17 -15.75 1.64 -6.76
CA ILE A 17 -15.82 1.29 -5.35
C ILE A 17 -15.84 -0.22 -5.13
N ILE A 18 -16.59 -0.97 -5.95
CA ILE A 18 -16.59 -2.43 -5.90
C ILE A 18 -15.17 -2.96 -6.15
N ASN A 19 -14.45 -2.41 -7.15
CA ASN A 19 -13.06 -2.80 -7.40
C ASN A 19 -12.16 -2.50 -6.20
N ILE A 20 -12.28 -1.33 -5.56
CA ILE A 20 -11.52 -0.99 -4.35
C ILE A 20 -11.82 -2.00 -3.23
N ILE A 21 -13.10 -2.30 -2.99
CA ILE A 21 -13.51 -3.25 -1.95
C ILE A 21 -12.94 -4.65 -2.22
N LEU A 22 -13.01 -5.13 -3.47
CA LEU A 22 -12.44 -6.41 -3.84
C LEU A 22 -10.93 -6.45 -3.58
N PHE A 23 -10.21 -5.41 -3.97
CA PHE A 23 -8.76 -5.36 -3.80
C PHE A 23 -8.29 -5.11 -2.37
N ILE A 24 -9.17 -4.69 -1.45
CA ILE A 24 -8.87 -4.72 -0.02
C ILE A 24 -8.57 -6.16 0.45
N PHE A 25 -9.32 -7.14 -0.06
CA PHE A 25 -9.15 -8.57 0.29
C PHE A 25 -8.19 -9.30 -0.65
N LEU A 26 -8.21 -8.98 -1.94
CA LEU A 26 -7.36 -9.66 -2.92
C LEU A 26 -5.89 -9.24 -2.81
N ALA A 27 -5.58 -7.96 -2.58
CA ALA A 27 -4.20 -7.49 -2.48
C ALA A 27 -3.32 -8.24 -1.46
N PRO A 28 -3.75 -8.49 -0.21
CA PRO A 28 -2.95 -9.25 0.75
C PRO A 28 -2.81 -10.72 0.34
N ILE A 29 -3.82 -11.33 -0.29
CA ILE A 29 -3.75 -12.71 -0.76
C ILE A 29 -2.77 -12.82 -1.94
N ILE A 30 -2.86 -11.92 -2.91
CA ILE A 30 -1.95 -11.86 -4.05
C ILE A 30 -0.51 -11.63 -3.55
N GLY A 31 -0.32 -10.65 -2.67
CA GLY A 31 0.97 -10.37 -2.06
C GLY A 31 1.54 -11.60 -1.35
N MET A 32 0.71 -12.34 -0.61
CA MET A 32 1.08 -13.57 0.09
C MET A 32 1.52 -14.67 -0.88
N LEU A 33 0.75 -14.91 -1.95
CA LEU A 33 1.09 -15.93 -2.95
C LEU A 33 2.38 -15.59 -3.71
N ILE A 34 2.54 -14.34 -4.14
CA ILE A 34 3.75 -13.89 -4.83
C ILE A 34 4.95 -13.93 -3.89
N GLY A 35 4.79 -13.49 -2.64
CA GLY A 35 5.85 -13.56 -1.62
C GLY A 35 6.30 -14.98 -1.35
N MET A 36 5.35 -15.91 -1.24
CA MET A 36 5.61 -17.34 -1.07
C MET A 36 6.38 -17.91 -2.27
N ALA A 37 5.92 -17.61 -3.49
CA ALA A 37 6.54 -18.08 -4.73
C ALA A 37 7.98 -17.56 -4.89
N ILE A 38 8.19 -16.25 -4.69
CA ILE A 38 9.51 -15.62 -4.80
C ILE A 38 10.47 -16.19 -3.76
N ASN A 39 10.03 -16.36 -2.52
CA ASN A 39 10.91 -16.89 -1.47
C ASN A 39 11.31 -18.35 -1.77
N ILE A 40 10.38 -19.20 -2.21
CA ILE A 40 10.67 -20.58 -2.61
C ILE A 40 11.66 -20.61 -3.79
N LEU A 41 11.46 -19.74 -4.80
CA LEU A 41 12.35 -19.62 -5.94
C LEU A 41 13.77 -19.23 -5.50
N ILE A 42 13.90 -18.18 -4.68
CA ILE A 42 15.19 -17.70 -4.18
C ILE A 42 15.88 -18.79 -3.34
N MET A 43 15.15 -19.47 -2.44
CA MET A 43 15.72 -20.56 -1.65
C MET A 43 16.22 -21.71 -2.52
N ASN A 44 15.49 -22.08 -3.59
CA ASN A 44 15.91 -23.16 -4.49
C ASN A 44 17.13 -22.78 -5.33
N ILE A 45 17.23 -21.53 -5.79
CA ILE A 45 18.40 -21.01 -6.52
C ILE A 45 19.62 -20.96 -5.60
N CYS A 46 19.44 -20.47 -4.37
CA CYS A 46 20.53 -20.26 -3.43
C CYS A 46 20.86 -21.47 -2.54
N LYS A 47 20.23 -22.64 -2.76
CA LYS A 47 20.40 -23.83 -1.90
C LYS A 47 21.85 -24.34 -1.76
N ARG A 48 22.71 -24.03 -2.75
CA ARG A 48 24.14 -24.42 -2.75
C ARG A 48 25.07 -23.29 -2.29
N ALA A 49 24.54 -22.10 -2.03
CA ALA A 49 25.33 -20.95 -1.61
C ALA A 49 25.78 -21.11 -0.14
N ARG A 50 26.99 -20.62 0.16
CA ARG A 50 27.47 -20.56 1.55
C ARG A 50 26.64 -19.53 2.33
N PRO A 51 26.04 -19.89 3.50
CA PRO A 51 25.13 -18.99 4.22
C PRO A 51 25.72 -17.61 4.55
N SER A 52 26.99 -17.54 4.95
CA SER A 52 27.67 -16.27 5.29
C SER A 52 27.84 -15.32 4.10
N VAL A 53 28.09 -15.88 2.92
CA VAL A 53 28.24 -15.12 1.68
C VAL A 53 26.87 -14.66 1.18
N ALA A 54 25.88 -15.56 1.19
CA ALA A 54 24.51 -15.26 0.80
C ALA A 54 23.92 -14.13 1.65
N GLU A 55 24.11 -14.18 2.98
CA GLU A 55 23.68 -13.13 3.91
C GLU A 55 24.21 -11.74 3.50
N THR A 56 25.47 -11.66 3.07
CA THR A 56 26.09 -10.40 2.65
C THR A 56 25.50 -9.89 1.34
N TRP A 57 25.22 -10.78 0.37
CA TRP A 57 24.56 -10.41 -0.88
C TRP A 57 23.13 -9.94 -0.64
N PHE A 58 22.36 -10.67 0.17
CA PHE A 58 20.97 -10.32 0.45
C PHE A 58 20.83 -9.00 1.21
N LYS A 59 21.76 -8.64 2.10
CA LYS A 59 21.77 -7.30 2.70
C LYS A 59 21.91 -6.17 1.67
N ARG A 60 22.72 -6.39 0.62
CA ARG A 60 22.88 -5.41 -0.46
C ARG A 60 21.68 -5.41 -1.40
N LEU A 61 21.18 -6.59 -1.78
CA LEU A 61 19.98 -6.73 -2.60
C LEU A 61 18.75 -6.16 -1.89
N GLN A 62 18.68 -6.22 -0.56
CA GLN A 62 17.57 -5.67 0.21
C GLN A 62 17.46 -4.16 0.02
N LEU A 63 18.59 -3.44 -0.10
CA LEU A 63 18.54 -2.01 -0.40
C LEU A 63 17.91 -1.74 -1.77
N VAL A 64 18.17 -2.61 -2.75
CA VAL A 64 17.60 -2.51 -4.11
C VAL A 64 16.10 -2.85 -4.09
N SER A 65 15.70 -3.94 -3.44
CA SER A 65 14.29 -4.32 -3.33
C SER A 65 13.47 -3.31 -2.52
N SER A 66 14.05 -2.76 -1.45
CA SER A 66 13.45 -1.67 -0.66
C SER A 66 13.27 -0.41 -1.50
N GLY A 67 14.26 -0.08 -2.34
CA GLY A 67 14.16 1.03 -3.30
C GLY A 67 13.03 0.83 -4.31
N ALA A 68 12.94 -0.37 -4.90
CA ALA A 68 11.87 -0.73 -5.84
C ALA A 68 10.48 -0.66 -5.18
N LEU A 69 10.33 -1.20 -3.96
CA LEU A 69 9.08 -1.11 -3.20
C LEU A 69 8.74 0.34 -2.86
N SER A 70 9.73 1.14 -2.44
CA SER A 70 9.54 2.56 -2.12
C SER A 70 9.08 3.36 -3.35
N PHE A 71 9.61 3.05 -4.54
CA PHE A 71 9.17 3.66 -5.79
C PHE A 71 7.73 3.28 -6.12
N ALA A 72 7.40 1.99 -6.10
CA ALA A 72 6.04 1.52 -6.37
C ALA A 72 5.02 2.06 -5.35
N HIS A 73 5.42 2.15 -4.08
CA HIS A 73 4.64 2.75 -3.01
C HIS A 73 4.36 4.24 -3.29
N GLY A 74 5.39 5.00 -3.65
CA GLY A 74 5.26 6.41 -4.02
C GLY A 74 4.30 6.60 -5.20
N GLY A 75 4.44 5.82 -6.27
CA GLY A 75 3.57 5.89 -7.46
C GLY A 75 2.10 5.64 -7.13
N ASN A 76 1.81 4.59 -6.34
CA ASN A 76 0.43 4.23 -5.97
C ASN A 76 -0.20 5.20 -4.95
N ASP A 77 0.54 5.60 -3.92
CA ASP A 77 -0.04 6.39 -2.82
C ASP A 77 -0.10 7.88 -3.13
N ALA A 78 0.81 8.41 -3.95
CA ALA A 78 0.75 9.80 -4.38
C ALA A 78 -0.51 10.09 -5.22
N GLN A 79 -0.92 9.16 -6.09
CA GLN A 79 -2.12 9.29 -6.92
C GLN A 79 -3.40 9.58 -6.11
N LYS A 80 -3.51 9.04 -4.89
CA LYS A 80 -4.67 9.24 -4.02
C LYS A 80 -4.84 10.73 -3.66
N VAL A 81 -3.75 11.40 -3.33
CA VAL A 81 -3.76 12.83 -2.97
C VAL A 81 -3.82 13.71 -4.23
N MET A 82 -3.07 13.34 -5.28
CA MET A 82 -3.10 14.04 -6.57
C MET A 82 -4.54 14.15 -7.12
N GLY A 83 -5.30 13.05 -7.06
CA GLY A 83 -6.70 13.01 -7.51
C GLY A 83 -7.61 13.95 -6.72
N ILE A 84 -7.45 14.04 -5.40
CA ILE A 84 -8.24 14.96 -4.56
C ILE A 84 -7.93 16.42 -4.90
N ILE A 85 -6.65 16.77 -5.04
CA ILE A 85 -6.24 18.14 -5.42
C ILE A 85 -6.77 18.50 -6.81
N TYR A 86 -6.63 17.59 -7.78
CA TYR A 86 -7.10 17.80 -9.15
C TYR A 86 -8.61 18.05 -9.19
N VAL A 87 -9.41 17.20 -8.53
CA VAL A 87 -10.87 17.38 -8.45
C VAL A 87 -11.25 18.68 -7.75
N ALA A 88 -10.51 19.10 -6.73
CA ALA A 88 -10.75 20.38 -6.06
C ALA A 88 -10.51 21.59 -6.98
N LEU A 89 -9.46 21.56 -7.80
CA LEU A 89 -9.16 22.63 -8.77
C LEU A 89 -10.17 22.70 -9.91
N VAL A 90 -10.64 21.53 -10.37
CA VAL A 90 -11.76 21.43 -11.32
C VAL A 90 -13.02 22.03 -10.71
N ALA A 91 -13.36 21.64 -9.48
CA ALA A 91 -14.57 22.09 -8.80
C ALA A 91 -14.56 23.61 -8.54
N SER A 92 -13.38 24.20 -8.28
CA SER A 92 -13.19 25.64 -8.14
C SER A 92 -13.09 26.40 -9.47
N LYS A 93 -13.21 25.71 -10.61
CA LYS A 93 -13.09 26.26 -11.97
C LYS A 93 -11.73 26.89 -12.29
N VAL A 94 -10.68 26.52 -11.54
CA VAL A 94 -9.30 26.95 -11.82
C VAL A 94 -8.76 26.23 -13.06
N ILE A 95 -9.14 24.96 -13.23
CA ILE A 95 -8.81 24.14 -14.40
C ILE A 95 -10.09 23.48 -14.96
N THR A 96 -10.11 23.16 -16.25
CA THR A 96 -11.22 22.41 -16.86
C THR A 96 -10.95 20.91 -16.82
N ASN A 97 -12.01 20.10 -16.89
CA ASN A 97 -11.93 18.64 -16.81
C ASN A 97 -10.98 18.01 -17.85
N ASP A 98 -10.81 18.66 -19.00
CA ASP A 98 -10.06 18.15 -20.14
C ASP A 98 -8.57 18.53 -20.09
N THR A 99 -8.17 19.31 -19.08
CA THR A 99 -6.76 19.71 -18.93
C THR A 99 -5.93 18.58 -18.35
N LYS A 100 -4.71 18.42 -18.86
CA LYS A 100 -3.74 17.51 -18.24
C LYS A 100 -3.42 18.01 -16.82
N MET A 101 -3.23 17.08 -15.89
CA MET A 101 -2.87 17.40 -14.51
C MET A 101 -1.61 18.28 -14.48
N PRO A 102 -1.65 19.47 -13.84
CA PRO A 102 -0.49 20.34 -13.69
C PRO A 102 0.69 19.63 -13.01
N GLU A 103 1.90 19.79 -13.53
CA GLU A 103 3.09 19.05 -13.09
C GLU A 103 3.47 19.31 -11.62
N TRP A 104 3.14 20.50 -11.09
CA TRP A 104 3.42 20.84 -9.70
C TRP A 104 2.66 19.92 -8.72
N ILE A 105 1.51 19.35 -9.11
CA ILE A 105 0.70 18.49 -8.24
C ILE A 105 1.47 17.18 -7.94
N PRO A 106 1.94 16.42 -8.96
CA PRO A 106 2.86 15.31 -8.73
C PRO A 106 4.09 15.68 -7.91
N PHE A 107 4.79 16.76 -8.27
CA PHE A 107 6.01 17.17 -7.57
C PHE A 107 5.76 17.45 -6.08
N ALA A 108 4.66 18.14 -5.75
CA ALA A 108 4.27 18.41 -4.37
C ALA A 108 3.92 17.12 -3.62
N CYS A 109 3.13 16.22 -4.23
CA CYS A 109 2.70 14.98 -3.60
C CYS A 109 3.88 14.02 -3.34
N TYR A 110 4.77 13.83 -4.33
CA TYR A 110 5.97 13.00 -4.15
C TYR A 110 6.91 13.56 -3.10
N SER A 111 7.13 14.89 -3.09
CA SER A 111 7.97 15.55 -2.09
C SER A 111 7.38 15.41 -0.69
N ALA A 112 6.07 15.56 -0.55
CA ALA A 112 5.38 15.42 0.74
C ALA A 112 5.45 13.98 1.28
N ILE A 113 5.25 12.97 0.42
CA ILE A 113 5.38 11.56 0.81
C ILE A 113 6.81 11.23 1.22
N ALA A 114 7.81 11.70 0.46
CA ALA A 114 9.22 11.52 0.79
C ALA A 114 9.55 12.16 2.15
N ALA A 115 9.18 13.42 2.35
CA ALA A 115 9.40 14.14 3.60
C ALA A 115 8.68 13.47 4.79
N GLY A 116 7.42 13.05 4.62
CA GLY A 116 6.65 12.36 5.65
C GLY A 116 7.25 11.02 6.05
N THR A 117 7.71 10.24 5.06
CA THR A 117 8.39 8.97 5.30
C THR A 117 9.68 9.17 6.10
N MET A 118 10.47 10.20 5.74
CA MET A 118 11.69 10.60 6.44
C MET A 118 11.45 11.21 7.83
N SER A 119 10.22 11.64 8.14
CA SER A 119 9.90 12.37 9.38
C SER A 119 9.11 11.54 10.40
N GLY A 120 8.51 10.40 10.03
CA GLY A 120 7.63 9.65 10.94
C GLY A 120 7.48 8.14 10.74
N GLY A 121 8.01 7.53 9.67
CA GLY A 121 7.63 6.18 9.26
C GLY A 121 8.11 5.01 10.12
N TRP A 122 9.08 5.21 11.02
CA TRP A 122 9.85 4.11 11.63
C TRP A 122 9.04 3.16 12.51
N LYS A 123 8.00 3.63 13.21
CA LYS A 123 7.14 2.75 14.03
C LYS A 123 6.35 1.77 13.17
N ILE A 124 5.90 2.21 12.00
CA ILE A 124 5.17 1.38 11.03
C ILE A 124 6.12 0.38 10.40
N VAL A 125 7.28 0.85 9.90
CA VAL A 125 8.33 -0.02 9.33
C VAL A 125 8.77 -1.10 10.33
N LYS A 126 8.96 -0.74 11.60
CA LYS A 126 9.30 -1.70 12.66
C LYS A 126 8.20 -2.74 12.89
N THR A 127 6.93 -2.33 12.86
CA THR A 127 5.79 -3.24 13.03
C THR A 127 5.74 -4.24 11.87
N MET A 128 5.86 -3.77 10.63
CA MET A 128 5.84 -4.64 9.45
C MET A 128 7.04 -5.59 9.41
N GLY A 129 8.26 -5.09 9.62
CA GLY A 129 9.48 -5.89 9.49
C GLY A 129 9.78 -6.87 10.63
N THR A 130 9.20 -6.68 11.82
CA THR A 130 9.58 -7.50 13.00
C THR A 130 8.42 -8.07 13.82
N LYS A 131 7.22 -7.50 13.74
CA LYS A 131 6.08 -7.93 14.58
C LYS A 131 5.15 -8.95 13.91
N ILE A 132 5.14 -9.05 12.57
CA ILE A 132 4.35 -10.05 11.84
C ILE A 132 5.13 -11.36 11.76
N THR A 133 6.31 -11.30 11.16
CA THR A 133 7.27 -12.39 11.03
C THR A 133 8.67 -11.82 11.29
N LYS A 134 9.59 -12.60 11.85
CA LYS A 134 11.00 -12.18 11.90
C LYS A 134 11.60 -12.30 10.50
N VAL A 135 11.77 -11.16 9.83
CA VAL A 135 12.29 -11.04 8.47
C VAL A 135 13.83 -11.01 8.49
N THR A 136 14.47 -11.97 7.82
CA THR A 136 15.90 -11.95 7.51
C THR A 136 16.16 -11.17 6.20
N PRO A 137 17.41 -10.83 5.82
CA PRO A 137 17.65 -10.09 4.58
C PRO A 137 17.13 -10.79 3.31
N LEU A 138 17.24 -12.13 3.23
CA LEU A 138 16.68 -12.91 2.10
C LEU A 138 15.16 -12.78 2.02
N GLU A 139 14.50 -12.85 3.17
CA GLU A 139 13.05 -12.73 3.29
C GLU A 139 12.59 -11.30 3.04
N GLY A 140 13.40 -10.31 3.42
CA GLY A 140 13.20 -8.90 3.12
C GLY A 140 13.18 -8.67 1.62
N VAL A 141 14.22 -9.16 0.91
CA VAL A 141 14.25 -9.14 -0.56
C VAL A 141 13.01 -9.82 -1.14
N SER A 142 12.68 -11.01 -0.66
CA SER A 142 11.53 -11.77 -1.19
C SER A 142 10.21 -11.03 -0.99
N ALA A 143 9.96 -10.48 0.20
CA ALA A 143 8.72 -9.78 0.52
C ALA A 143 8.64 -8.43 -0.17
N GLU A 144 9.73 -7.66 -0.21
CA GLU A 144 9.78 -6.33 -0.83
C GLU A 144 9.66 -6.43 -2.35
N THR A 145 10.34 -7.40 -2.99
CA THR A 145 10.20 -7.65 -4.43
C THR A 145 8.79 -8.12 -4.77
N ALA A 146 8.19 -9.01 -3.97
CA ALA A 146 6.80 -9.42 -4.16
C ALA A 146 5.82 -8.25 -4.04
N GLY A 147 6.03 -7.40 -3.04
CA GLY A 147 5.24 -6.18 -2.85
C GLY A 147 5.38 -5.22 -4.04
N ALA A 148 6.61 -4.96 -4.47
CA ALA A 148 6.89 -4.10 -5.62
C ALA A 148 6.25 -4.63 -6.91
N ILE A 149 6.42 -5.92 -7.23
CA ILE A 149 5.80 -6.55 -8.41
C ILE A 149 4.28 -6.42 -8.34
N THR A 150 3.67 -6.74 -7.19
CA THR A 150 2.22 -6.65 -7.04
C THR A 150 1.74 -5.23 -7.30
N LEU A 151 2.42 -4.22 -6.74
CA LEU A 151 2.07 -2.81 -6.91
C LEU A 151 2.25 -2.31 -8.33
N PHE A 152 3.35 -2.66 -9.00
CA PHE A 152 3.55 -2.28 -10.40
C PHE A 152 2.53 -2.92 -11.33
N VAL A 153 2.19 -4.19 -11.09
CA VAL A 153 1.17 -4.89 -11.89
C VAL A 153 -0.19 -4.24 -11.69
N THR A 154 -0.59 -3.95 -10.45
CA THR A 154 -1.88 -3.30 -10.18
C THR A 154 -1.94 -1.89 -10.72
N GLU A 155 -0.84 -1.13 -10.63
CA GLU A 155 -0.71 0.20 -11.19
C GLU A 155 -0.80 0.18 -12.72
N HIS A 156 -0.17 -0.79 -13.39
CA HIS A 156 -0.25 -0.97 -14.84
C HIS A 156 -1.69 -1.20 -15.31
N PHE A 157 -2.49 -1.94 -14.54
CA PHE A 157 -3.91 -2.17 -14.82
C PHE A 157 -4.83 -1.04 -14.30
N GLY A 158 -4.28 0.03 -13.71
CA GLY A 158 -5.05 1.14 -13.15
C GLY A 158 -5.94 0.73 -11.98
N ILE A 159 -5.58 -0.35 -11.27
CA ILE A 159 -6.36 -0.88 -10.17
C ILE A 159 -5.89 -0.23 -8.87
N PRO A 160 -6.75 0.52 -8.16
CA PRO A 160 -6.40 1.11 -6.88
C PRO A 160 -6.23 0.03 -5.82
N VAL A 161 -5.03 -0.06 -5.24
CA VAL A 161 -4.71 -1.04 -4.20
C VAL A 161 -4.10 -0.40 -2.95
N SER A 162 -4.15 -1.16 -1.85
CA SER A 162 -3.51 -0.79 -0.59
C SER A 162 -2.09 -1.35 -0.54
N THR A 163 -1.10 -0.45 -0.62
CA THR A 163 0.32 -0.77 -0.44
C THR A 163 0.59 -1.52 0.86
N THR A 164 -0.09 -1.12 1.93
CA THR A 164 0.02 -1.73 3.25
C THR A 164 -0.53 -3.16 3.28
N HIS A 165 -1.67 -3.44 2.62
CA HIS A 165 -2.20 -4.81 2.56
C HIS A 165 -1.30 -5.70 1.71
N THR A 166 -0.84 -5.19 0.57
CA THR A 166 0.06 -5.90 -0.34
C THR A 166 1.34 -6.35 0.37
N ILE A 167 2.08 -5.43 0.99
CA ILE A 167 3.34 -5.77 1.67
C ILE A 167 3.11 -6.67 2.90
N THR A 168 2.04 -6.44 3.65
CA THR A 168 1.66 -7.30 4.79
C THR A 168 1.41 -8.73 4.32
N GLY A 169 0.66 -8.88 3.22
CA GLY A 169 0.43 -10.15 2.55
C GLY A 169 1.75 -10.83 2.18
N SER A 170 2.65 -10.12 1.50
CA SER A 170 3.96 -10.65 1.11
C SER A 170 4.80 -11.10 2.31
N ILE A 171 4.83 -10.34 3.40
CA ILE A 171 5.55 -10.72 4.63
C ILE A 171 4.95 -11.99 5.26
N ILE A 172 3.61 -12.11 5.27
CA ILE A 172 2.92 -13.33 5.74
C ILE A 172 3.30 -14.51 4.84
N GLY A 173 3.23 -14.36 3.52
CA GLY A 173 3.56 -15.40 2.55
C GLY A 173 4.99 -15.92 2.70
N VAL A 174 5.95 -15.00 2.85
CA VAL A 174 7.33 -15.35 3.15
C VAL A 174 7.45 -16.08 4.49
N GLY A 175 6.75 -15.64 5.53
CA GLY A 175 6.71 -16.35 6.82
C GLY A 175 6.16 -17.78 6.72
N LEU A 176 5.10 -17.97 5.93
CA LEU A 176 4.47 -19.27 5.70
C LEU A 176 5.39 -20.29 5.03
N THR A 177 6.34 -19.85 4.20
CA THR A 177 7.34 -20.77 3.60
C THR A 177 8.24 -21.44 4.62
N LYS A 178 8.42 -20.84 5.81
CA LYS A 178 9.19 -21.45 6.89
C LYS A 178 8.35 -22.48 7.64
N ARG A 179 7.21 -22.00 8.16
CA ARG A 179 6.20 -22.75 8.92
C ARG A 179 5.06 -21.81 9.29
N VAL A 180 3.85 -22.35 9.47
CA VAL A 180 2.65 -21.59 9.89
C VAL A 180 2.88 -20.84 11.22
N SER A 181 3.63 -21.41 12.16
CA SER A 181 3.92 -20.78 13.45
C SER A 181 4.98 -19.67 13.40
N ALA A 182 5.62 -19.44 12.25
CA ALA A 182 6.55 -18.31 12.09
C ALA A 182 5.79 -16.96 11.98
N VAL A 183 4.52 -17.01 11.56
CA VAL A 183 3.62 -15.86 11.49
C VAL A 183 2.97 -15.65 12.85
N ARG A 184 3.04 -14.42 13.36
CA ARG A 184 2.42 -14.02 14.63
C ARG A 184 0.96 -13.66 14.40
N TRP A 185 0.10 -14.68 14.38
CA TRP A 185 -1.33 -14.55 14.07
C TRP A 185 -2.08 -13.53 14.92
N GLY A 186 -1.75 -13.39 16.21
CA GLY A 186 -2.36 -12.35 17.05
C GLY A 186 -2.10 -10.93 16.52
N VAL A 187 -0.90 -10.66 15.99
CA VAL A 187 -0.58 -9.36 15.36
C VAL A 187 -1.29 -9.23 14.02
N THR A 188 -1.29 -10.29 13.20
CA THR A 188 -1.97 -10.31 11.91
C THR A 188 -3.47 -10.04 12.02
N ILE A 189 -4.15 -10.66 12.98
CA ILE A 189 -5.58 -10.45 13.23
C ILE A 189 -5.85 -9.03 13.70
N ASN A 190 -5.01 -8.48 14.58
CA ASN A 190 -5.13 -7.08 15.00
C ASN A 190 -4.97 -6.09 13.82
N LEU A 191 -4.11 -6.40 12.84
CA LEU A 191 -4.00 -5.59 11.62
C LEU A 191 -5.27 -5.65 10.78
N ILE A 192 -5.86 -6.84 10.61
CA ILE A 192 -7.13 -7.00 9.87
C ILE A 192 -8.24 -6.16 10.54
N TRP A 193 -8.35 -6.21 11.86
CA TRP A 193 -9.30 -5.37 12.59
C TRP A 193 -9.03 -3.88 12.40
N ALA A 194 -7.76 -3.46 12.42
CA ALA A 194 -7.41 -2.06 12.14
C ALA A 194 -7.85 -1.64 10.73
N TRP A 195 -7.66 -2.50 9.71
CA TRP A 195 -8.07 -2.21 8.33
C TRP A 195 -9.58 -2.04 8.20
N VAL A 196 -10.36 -2.95 8.79
CA VAL A 196 -11.83 -2.89 8.80
C VAL A 196 -12.30 -1.63 9.52
N LEU A 197 -11.71 -1.30 10.66
CA LEU A 197 -12.12 -0.18 11.49
C LEU A 197 -11.76 1.19 10.88
N THR A 198 -10.69 1.27 10.09
CA THR A 198 -10.25 2.53 9.49
C THR A 198 -11.30 3.13 8.55
N ILE A 199 -12.02 2.29 7.78
CA ILE A 199 -13.03 2.75 6.82
C ILE A 199 -14.19 3.51 7.48
N PRO A 200 -14.95 2.94 8.45
CA PRO A 200 -16.06 3.64 9.08
C PRO A 200 -15.59 4.85 9.88
N ILE A 201 -14.44 4.77 10.56
CA ILE A 201 -13.91 5.92 11.31
C ILE A 201 -13.59 7.07 10.36
N SER A 202 -12.88 6.81 9.25
CA SER A 202 -12.58 7.85 8.26
C SER A 202 -13.85 8.45 7.65
N ALA A 203 -14.88 7.63 7.38
CA ALA A 203 -16.17 8.11 6.88
C ALA A 203 -16.88 9.03 7.88
N VAL A 204 -16.91 8.67 9.16
CA VAL A 204 -17.51 9.49 10.22
C VAL A 204 -16.76 10.81 10.39
N VAL A 205 -15.42 10.76 10.45
CA VAL A 205 -14.60 11.97 10.57
C VAL A 205 -14.81 12.89 9.36
N ALA A 206 -14.82 12.35 8.14
CA ALA A 206 -15.09 13.13 6.94
C ALA A 206 -16.49 13.77 6.96
N ALA A 207 -17.51 13.04 7.42
CA ALA A 207 -18.86 13.56 7.56
C ALA A 207 -18.95 14.71 8.58
N ILE A 208 -18.28 14.57 9.74
CA ILE A 208 -18.21 15.62 10.76
C ILE A 208 -17.54 16.88 10.20
N VAL A 209 -16.38 16.74 9.58
CA VAL A 209 -15.65 17.87 8.98
C VAL A 209 -16.51 18.56 7.92
N PHE A 210 -17.18 17.79 7.05
CA PHE A 210 -18.09 18.34 6.05
C PHE A 210 -19.24 19.14 6.67
N LEU A 211 -19.86 18.62 7.75
CA LEU A 211 -20.94 19.32 8.43
C LEU A 211 -20.47 20.62 9.08
N ILE A 212 -19.28 20.62 9.67
CA ILE A 212 -18.67 21.83 10.24
C ILE A 212 -18.43 22.86 9.13
N VAL A 213 -17.74 22.48 8.06
CA VAL A 213 -17.44 23.39 6.94
C VAL A 213 -18.70 23.91 6.25
N LYS A 214 -19.76 23.11 6.19
CA LYS A 214 -21.06 23.54 5.63
C LYS A 214 -21.80 24.53 6.53
N HIS A 215 -21.58 24.47 7.85
CA HIS A 215 -22.26 25.34 8.80
C HIS A 215 -21.66 26.76 8.82
N PHE A 216 -20.37 26.87 8.50
CA PHE A 216 -19.70 28.13 8.20
C PHE A 216 -20.03 28.60 6.76
#